data_AF-A0A3B9GM15-F1
#
_entry.id   AF-A0A3B9GM15-F1
#
_cell.length_a   1.000
_cell.length_b   1.000
_cell.length_c   1.000
_cell.angle_alpha   90.00
_cell.angle_beta   90.00
_cell.angle_gamma   90.00
#
_symmetry.space_group_name_H-M   'P 1'
#
loop_
_entity.id
_entity.type
_entity.pdbx_description
1 polymer ?
#
loop_
_entity_poly.entity_id
_entity_poly.type
_entity_poly.pdbx_seq_one_letter_code
_entity_poly.pdbx_strand_id
1 'polypeptide(L)'
;MSAPLPALRSTPKRRLIVRGLLVAAYLTLALIVFIFGRGHTLLLDNKTAADGSYTGFRTLSVSVNGGAPLQLALRERDKALVVGQRHTVRFEANGQVYEASFKLPFGEDIILVSLPKLAAGVEPFWEPFRSEPIPRAAPVEEELPSLDNPPPIGG
;
A
#
# COMPACT_ATOMS: atom_id res chain seq x y z
N MET A 1 -57.91 -37.45 -14.23
CA MET A 1 -57.71 -37.51 -12.77
C MET A 1 -56.25 -37.25 -12.48
N SER A 2 -55.91 -36.06 -11.99
CA SER A 2 -54.52 -35.68 -11.70
C SER A 2 -54.34 -35.57 -10.20
N ALA A 3 -53.45 -36.39 -9.63
CA ALA A 3 -53.16 -36.37 -8.20
C ALA A 3 -52.48 -35.04 -7.82
N PRO A 4 -52.87 -34.39 -6.70
CA PRO A 4 -52.19 -33.18 -6.24
C PRO A 4 -50.77 -33.52 -5.74
N LEU A 5 -49.79 -32.73 -6.17
CA LEU A 5 -48.40 -32.87 -5.75
C LEU A 5 -48.26 -32.68 -4.23
N PRO A 6 -47.45 -33.51 -3.54
CA PRO A 6 -47.28 -33.40 -2.10
C PRO A 6 -46.61 -32.08 -1.73
N ALA A 7 -47.29 -31.28 -0.91
CA ALA A 7 -46.74 -30.03 -0.39
C ALA A 7 -45.54 -30.33 0.53
N LEU A 8 -44.36 -29.83 0.15
CA LEU A 8 -43.14 -29.95 0.95
C LEU A 8 -43.27 -29.17 2.27
N ARG A 9 -43.71 -29.84 3.34
CA ARG A 9 -43.77 -29.27 4.69
C ARG A 9 -42.34 -29.13 5.25
N SER A 10 -41.74 -27.95 5.12
CA SER A 10 -40.53 -27.63 5.88
C SER A 10 -40.90 -27.39 7.34
N THR A 11 -40.34 -28.19 8.26
CA THR A 11 -40.53 -27.95 9.70
C THR A 11 -39.86 -26.63 10.09
N PRO A 12 -40.45 -25.84 11.00
CA PRO A 12 -39.92 -24.51 11.37
C PRO A 12 -38.46 -24.59 11.85
N LYS A 13 -38.08 -25.69 12.52
CA LYS A 13 -36.70 -26.01 12.91
C LYS A 13 -35.77 -26.16 11.71
N ARG A 14 -36.15 -26.93 10.69
CA ARG A 14 -35.36 -27.10 9.45
C ARG A 14 -35.19 -25.77 8.73
N ARG A 15 -36.24 -24.95 8.68
CA ARG A 15 -36.19 -23.60 8.06
C ARG A 15 -35.23 -22.67 8.80
N LEU A 16 -35.22 -22.69 10.14
CA LEU A 16 -34.29 -21.92 10.96
C LEU A 16 -32.83 -22.36 10.75
N ILE A 17 -32.57 -23.67 10.72
CA ILE A 17 -31.22 -24.22 10.49
C ILE A 17 -30.70 -23.79 9.12
N VAL A 18 -31.50 -23.97 8.06
CA VAL A 18 -31.11 -23.58 6.70
C VAL A 18 -30.81 -22.08 6.64
N ARG A 19 -31.65 -21.23 7.24
CA ARG A 19 -31.40 -19.79 7.31
C ARG A 19 -30.12 -19.45 8.07
N GLY A 20 -29.87 -20.10 9.21
CA GLY A 20 -28.66 -19.90 9.99
C GLY A 20 -27.39 -20.26 9.21
N LEU A 21 -27.40 -21.41 8.52
CA LEU A 21 -26.30 -21.81 7.63
C LEU A 21 -26.08 -20.80 6.50
N LEU A 22 -27.16 -20.30 5.92
CA LEU A 22 -27.11 -19.35 4.82
C LEU A 22 -26.53 -18.00 5.27
N VAL A 23 -26.90 -17.51 6.47
CA VAL A 23 -26.29 -16.34 7.09
C VAL A 23 -24.80 -16.57 7.38
N ALA A 24 -24.44 -17.71 7.96
CA ALA A 24 -23.05 -18.04 8.25
C ALA A 24 -22.20 -18.10 6.96
N ALA A 25 -22.74 -18.68 5.88
CA ALA A 25 -22.10 -18.70 4.57
C ALA A 25 -21.86 -17.28 4.02
N TYR A 26 -22.84 -16.39 4.12
CA TYR A 26 -22.67 -14.98 3.71
C TYR A 26 -21.61 -14.25 4.53
N LEU A 27 -21.60 -14.42 5.86
CA LEU A 27 -20.59 -13.80 6.72
C LEU A 27 -19.19 -14.33 6.41
N THR A 28 -19.07 -15.63 6.14
CA THR A 28 -17.80 -16.26 5.76
C THR A 28 -17.30 -15.70 4.43
N LEU A 29 -18.18 -15.61 3.43
CA LEU A 29 -17.85 -15.03 2.13
C LEU A 29 -17.44 -13.56 2.27
N ALA A 30 -18.17 -12.77 3.08
CA ALA A 30 -17.83 -11.37 3.33
C ALA A 30 -16.44 -11.23 3.97
N LEU A 31 -16.11 -12.08 4.94
CA LEU A 31 -14.79 -12.08 5.58
C LEU A 31 -13.67 -12.45 4.60
N ILE A 32 -13.90 -13.44 3.73
CA ILE A 32 -12.94 -13.83 2.69
C ILE A 32 -12.69 -12.65 1.74
N VAL A 33 -13.75 -12.05 1.20
CA VAL A 33 -13.61 -10.91 0.27
C VAL A 33 -12.93 -9.72 0.95
N PHE A 34 -13.23 -9.47 2.24
CA PHE A 34 -12.60 -8.39 2.99
C PHE A 34 -11.09 -8.61 3.20
N ILE A 35 -10.66 -9.83 3.54
CA ILE A 35 -9.25 -10.13 3.80
C ILE A 35 -8.44 -10.16 2.51
N PHE A 36 -8.95 -10.80 1.45
CA PHE A 36 -8.19 -10.99 0.20
C PHE A 36 -8.40 -9.87 -0.81
N GLY A 37 -9.49 -9.11 -0.71
CA GLY A 37 -9.82 -8.01 -1.62
C GLY A 37 -9.29 -6.64 -1.18
N ARG A 38 -8.56 -6.54 -0.06
CA ARG A 38 -8.00 -5.27 0.39
C ARG A 38 -6.93 -4.78 -0.59
N GLY A 39 -7.10 -3.56 -1.06
CA GLY A 39 -6.12 -2.87 -1.88
C GLY A 39 -5.05 -2.20 -1.02
N HIS A 40 -3.81 -2.24 -1.47
CA HIS A 40 -2.66 -1.57 -0.87
C HIS A 40 -1.91 -0.76 -1.92
N THR A 41 -1.21 0.29 -1.47
CA THR A 41 -0.29 1.08 -2.30
C THR A 41 1.13 0.76 -1.89
N LEU A 42 1.90 0.16 -2.80
CA LEU A 42 3.34 -0.01 -2.62
C LEU A 42 4.06 1.19 -3.22
N LEU A 43 4.84 1.89 -2.42
CA LEU A 43 5.76 2.91 -2.86
C LEU A 43 7.12 2.24 -3.13
N LEU A 44 7.38 1.94 -4.40
CA LEU A 44 8.64 1.37 -4.86
C LEU A 44 9.69 2.47 -4.85
N ASP A 45 10.77 2.29 -4.10
CA ASP A 45 11.74 3.34 -3.81
C ASP A 45 13.15 2.95 -4.28
N ASN A 46 13.79 3.88 -4.99
CA ASN A 46 15.16 3.76 -5.47
C ASN A 46 16.07 4.85 -4.87
N LYS A 47 15.92 5.13 -3.57
CA LYS A 47 16.77 6.11 -2.87
C LYS A 47 17.95 5.44 -2.17
N THR A 48 19.02 6.22 -2.04
CA THR A 48 20.18 5.90 -1.19
C THR A 48 19.80 6.11 0.28
N ALA A 49 20.33 5.24 1.14
CA ALA A 49 20.19 5.39 2.59
C ALA A 49 20.91 6.66 3.07
N ALA A 50 20.35 7.35 4.07
CA ALA A 50 21.00 8.53 4.65
C ALA A 50 22.32 8.20 5.38
N ASP A 51 22.42 6.98 5.93
CA ASP A 51 23.59 6.44 6.62
C ASP A 51 24.62 5.79 5.68
N GLY A 52 24.34 5.73 4.37
CA GLY A 52 25.21 5.10 3.38
C GLY A 52 25.18 3.57 3.37
N SER A 53 24.29 2.92 4.12
CA SER A 53 24.18 1.45 4.19
C SER A 53 23.83 0.79 2.84
N TYR A 54 23.14 1.51 1.95
CA TYR A 54 22.85 1.07 0.58
C TYR A 54 22.76 2.27 -0.38
N THR A 55 23.03 2.00 -1.66
CA THR A 55 23.05 3.02 -2.72
C THR A 55 21.99 2.76 -3.76
N GLY A 56 21.23 3.80 -4.14
CA GLY A 56 20.26 3.74 -5.21
C GLY A 56 20.88 3.38 -6.56
N PHE A 57 20.13 2.66 -7.38
CA PHE A 57 20.57 2.31 -8.72
C PHE A 57 20.36 3.48 -9.68
N ARG A 58 21.20 3.59 -10.72
CA ARG A 58 21.05 4.64 -11.75
C ARG A 58 19.69 4.54 -12.45
N THR A 59 19.33 3.31 -12.82
CA THR A 59 18.04 2.91 -13.37
C THR A 59 17.77 1.48 -12.96
N LEU A 60 16.51 1.16 -12.70
CA LEU A 60 16.05 -0.20 -12.50
C LEU A 60 14.68 -0.40 -13.16
N SER A 61 14.34 -1.66 -13.42
CA SER A 61 13.02 -2.08 -13.90
C SER A 61 12.42 -3.02 -12.88
N VAL A 62 11.29 -2.65 -12.28
CA VAL A 62 10.64 -3.41 -11.19
C VAL A 62 9.23 -3.83 -11.60
N SER A 63 8.88 -5.07 -11.32
CA SER A 63 7.53 -5.58 -11.43
C SER A 63 7.04 -6.07 -10.06
N VAL A 64 5.73 -5.95 -9.87
CA VAL A 64 5.05 -6.44 -8.67
C VAL A 64 4.05 -7.50 -9.09
N ASN A 65 4.11 -8.68 -8.46
CA ASN A 65 3.25 -9.84 -8.73
C ASN A 65 3.23 -10.26 -10.21
N GLY A 66 4.35 -10.11 -10.93
CA GLY A 66 4.43 -10.40 -12.36
C GLY A 66 3.66 -9.42 -13.26
N GLY A 67 3.23 -8.27 -12.73
CA GLY A 67 2.59 -7.21 -13.49
C GLY A 67 3.55 -6.46 -14.43
N ALA A 68 3.04 -5.40 -15.06
CA ALA A 68 3.84 -4.56 -15.95
C ALA A 68 5.06 -3.97 -15.22
N PRO A 69 6.25 -3.95 -15.86
CA PRO A 69 7.43 -3.36 -15.25
C PRO A 69 7.32 -1.84 -15.21
N LEU A 70 7.68 -1.25 -14.06
CA LEU A 70 7.89 0.17 -13.87
C LEU A 70 9.39 0.46 -13.93
N GLN A 71 9.77 1.50 -14.67
CA GLN A 71 11.15 1.97 -14.71
C GLN A 71 11.33 3.09 -13.68
N LEU A 72 12.31 2.94 -12.80
CA LEU A 72 12.66 3.97 -11.82
C LEU A 72 14.07 4.46 -12.09
N ALA A 73 14.23 5.78 -12.17
CA ALA A 73 15.51 6.45 -12.16
C ALA A 73 16.08 6.58 -10.73
N LEU A 74 17.33 7.03 -10.65
CA LEU A 74 18.00 7.30 -9.38
C LEU A 74 17.21 8.30 -8.53
N ARG A 75 16.97 7.96 -7.25
CA ARG A 75 16.22 8.76 -6.26
C ARG A 75 14.73 8.91 -6.56
N GLU A 76 14.22 8.20 -7.55
CA GLU A 76 12.81 8.16 -7.87
C GLU A 76 12.05 7.21 -6.94
N ARG A 77 10.76 7.49 -6.81
CA ARG A 77 9.79 6.64 -6.13
C ARG A 77 8.50 6.67 -6.94
N ASP A 78 7.94 5.50 -7.19
CA ASP A 78 6.67 5.37 -7.87
C ASP A 78 5.74 4.41 -7.10
N LYS A 79 4.44 4.47 -7.42
CA LYS A 79 3.39 3.69 -6.76
C LYS A 79 2.96 2.51 -7.62
N ALA A 80 2.79 1.37 -6.98
CA ALA A 80 2.09 0.22 -7.53
C ALA A 80 0.85 -0.07 -6.67
N LEU A 81 -0.29 -0.19 -7.33
CA LEU A 81 -1.55 -0.58 -6.68
C LEU A 81 -1.67 -2.11 -6.74
N VAL A 82 -1.88 -2.72 -5.59
CA VAL A 82 -1.94 -4.18 -5.44
C VAL A 82 -3.10 -4.60 -4.56
N VAL A 83 -3.52 -5.86 -4.69
CA VAL A 83 -4.62 -6.43 -3.90
C VAL A 83 -4.13 -7.69 -3.19
N GLY A 84 -4.59 -7.88 -1.96
CA GLY A 84 -4.24 -9.01 -1.10
C GLY A 84 -3.04 -8.73 -0.21
N GLN A 85 -2.69 -9.70 0.65
CA GLN A 85 -1.73 -9.48 1.73
C GLN A 85 -0.29 -9.90 1.40
N ARG A 86 -0.09 -10.76 0.39
CA ARG A 86 1.23 -11.29 0.02
C ARG A 86 1.59 -10.75 -1.36
N HIS A 87 2.78 -10.19 -1.48
CA HIS A 87 3.28 -9.67 -2.74
C HIS A 87 4.70 -10.15 -3.01
N THR A 88 5.01 -10.24 -4.29
CA THR A 88 6.35 -10.55 -4.80
C THR A 88 6.81 -9.35 -5.60
N VAL A 89 8.00 -8.84 -5.26
CA VAL A 89 8.67 -7.78 -5.99
C VAL A 89 9.86 -8.41 -6.69
N ARG A 90 9.96 -8.18 -7.99
CA ARG A 90 11.08 -8.60 -8.82
C ARG A 90 11.62 -7.39 -9.56
N PHE A 91 12.92 -7.16 -9.51
CA PHE A 91 13.52 -6.07 -10.27
C PHE A 91 14.86 -6.45 -10.87
N GLU A 92 15.20 -5.77 -11.96
CA GLU A 92 16.48 -5.88 -12.64
C GLU A 92 17.23 -4.56 -12.52
N ALA A 93 18.49 -4.62 -12.08
CA ALA A 93 19.39 -3.49 -11.99
C ALA A 93 20.82 -3.94 -12.28
N ASN A 94 21.55 -3.18 -13.09
CA ASN A 94 22.94 -3.48 -13.48
C ASN A 94 23.15 -4.91 -14.03
N GLY A 95 22.15 -5.45 -14.75
CA GLY A 95 22.18 -6.82 -15.29
C GLY A 95 22.00 -7.93 -14.25
N GLN A 96 21.65 -7.59 -13.00
CA GLN A 96 21.33 -8.53 -11.94
C GLN A 96 19.83 -8.50 -11.65
N VAL A 97 19.26 -9.69 -11.39
CA VAL A 97 17.84 -9.85 -11.04
C VAL A 97 17.73 -10.14 -9.55
N TYR A 98 16.84 -9.39 -8.90
CA TYR A 98 16.51 -9.53 -7.49
C TYR A 98 15.03 -9.86 -7.36
N GLU A 99 14.69 -10.75 -6.44
CA GLU A 99 13.31 -11.17 -6.21
C GLU A 99 13.09 -11.45 -4.71
N ALA A 100 12.01 -10.90 -4.16
CA ALA A 100 11.60 -11.18 -2.80
C ALA A 100 10.09 -11.18 -2.64
N SER A 101 9.62 -12.01 -1.73
CA SER A 101 8.21 -12.10 -1.35
C SER A 101 8.03 -11.68 0.10
N PHE A 102 7.03 -10.84 0.36
CA PHE A 102 6.73 -10.33 1.68
C PHE A 102 5.23 -10.30 1.93
N LYS A 103 4.86 -10.26 3.20
CA LYS A 103 3.48 -10.18 3.66
C LYS A 103 3.27 -8.83 4.32
N LEU A 104 2.30 -8.07 3.83
CA LEU A 104 1.93 -6.80 4.42
C LEU A 104 1.34 -7.00 5.83
N PRO A 105 1.57 -6.06 6.76
CA PRO A 105 0.85 -6.04 8.03
C PRO A 105 -0.62 -5.64 7.80
N PHE A 106 -1.50 -6.15 8.67
CA PHE A 106 -2.92 -5.81 8.59
C PHE A 106 -3.15 -4.37 9.06
N GLY A 107 -4.00 -3.61 8.35
CA GLY A 107 -4.36 -2.24 8.71
C GLY A 107 -3.45 -1.15 8.15
N GLU A 108 -2.34 -1.50 7.49
CA GLU A 108 -1.48 -0.53 6.79
C GLU A 108 -1.83 -0.50 5.30
N ASP A 109 -2.06 0.70 4.76
CA ASP A 109 -2.54 0.90 3.39
C ASP A 109 -1.43 1.33 2.41
N ILE A 110 -0.43 2.03 2.92
CA ILE A 110 0.70 2.53 2.13
C ILE A 110 1.98 1.96 2.71
N ILE A 111 2.74 1.26 1.87
CA ILE A 111 3.95 0.54 2.27
C ILE A 111 5.08 1.01 1.39
N LEU A 112 6.17 1.48 2.01
CA LEU A 112 7.41 1.78 1.32
C LEU A 112 8.19 0.49 1.11
N VAL A 113 8.67 0.27 -0.11
CA VAL A 113 9.50 -0.88 -0.49
C VAL A 113 10.79 -0.35 -1.10
N SER A 114 11.91 -0.48 -0.39
CA SER A 114 13.21 0.00 -0.86
C SER A 114 13.94 -1.10 -1.64
N LEU A 115 14.06 -0.90 -2.96
CA LEU A 115 14.70 -1.85 -3.86
C LEU A 115 16.23 -1.94 -3.64
N PRO A 116 16.95 -0.81 -3.41
CA PRO A 116 18.36 -0.86 -3.03
C PRO A 116 18.61 -1.59 -1.71
N LYS A 117 17.74 -1.38 -0.72
CA LYS A 117 17.81 -2.05 0.58
C LYS A 117 17.65 -3.57 0.44
N LEU A 118 16.71 -4.00 -0.42
CA LEU A 118 16.51 -5.40 -0.79
C LEU A 118 17.76 -5.99 -1.48
N ALA A 119 18.34 -5.29 -2.46
CA ALA A 119 19.57 -5.74 -3.13
C ALA A 119 20.77 -5.84 -2.17
N ALA A 120 20.83 -4.97 -1.16
CA ALA A 120 21.87 -4.99 -0.14
C ALA A 120 21.67 -6.09 0.93
N GLY A 121 20.55 -6.83 0.89
CA GLY A 121 20.24 -7.86 1.87
C GLY A 121 19.89 -7.32 3.26
N VAL A 122 19.46 -6.06 3.36
CA VAL A 122 19.12 -5.41 4.63
C VAL A 122 17.63 -5.58 4.91
N GLU A 123 17.30 -6.40 5.91
CA GLU A 123 15.91 -6.64 6.34
C GLU A 123 15.51 -5.73 7.52
N PRO A 124 14.24 -5.28 7.61
CA PRO A 124 13.20 -5.39 6.59
C PRO A 124 13.43 -4.40 5.44
N PHE A 125 13.33 -4.85 4.19
CA PHE A 125 13.45 -3.96 3.02
C PHE A 125 12.20 -3.10 2.75
N TRP A 126 11.13 -3.31 3.51
CA TRP A 126 9.88 -2.58 3.44
C TRP A 126 9.43 -2.08 4.81
N GLU A 127 8.64 -1.02 4.83
CA GLU A 127 8.09 -0.42 6.06
C GLU A 127 6.76 0.30 5.79
N PRO A 128 5.87 0.42 6.78
CA PRO A 128 4.68 1.25 6.65
C PRO A 128 5.06 2.71 6.40
N PHE A 129 4.49 3.30 5.36
CA PHE A 129 4.75 4.70 5.04
C PHE A 129 3.75 5.59 5.78
N ARG A 130 4.24 6.38 6.73
CA ARG A 130 3.44 7.38 7.46
C ARG A 130 3.96 8.76 7.10
N SER A 131 3.08 9.60 6.55
CA SER A 131 3.40 11.03 6.43
C SER A 131 3.21 11.66 7.80
N GLU A 132 4.30 12.05 8.46
CA GLU A 132 4.16 12.98 9.58
C GLU A 132 3.57 14.30 9.03
N PRO A 133 2.51 14.84 9.66
CA PRO A 133 2.02 16.16 9.29
C PRO A 133 3.15 17.15 9.54
N ILE A 134 3.79 17.64 8.48
CA ILE A 134 4.71 18.77 8.59
C ILE A 134 3.86 19.93 9.12
N PRO A 135 4.14 20.48 10.31
CA PRO A 135 3.44 21.67 10.78
C PRO A 135 3.61 22.73 9.71
N ARG A 136 2.51 23.15 9.08
CA ARG A 136 2.53 24.29 8.19
C ARG A 136 3.08 25.45 9.04
N ALA A 137 4.23 26.00 8.67
CA ALA A 137 4.74 27.20 9.31
C ALA A 137 3.59 28.21 9.31
N ALA A 138 3.26 28.75 10.49
CA ALA A 138 2.28 29.82 10.58
C ALA A 138 2.69 30.90 9.58
N PRO A 139 1.74 31.53 8.87
CA PRO A 139 2.06 32.70 8.06
C PRO A 139 2.90 33.63 8.93
N VAL A 140 4.12 33.93 8.51
CA VAL A 140 4.89 34.99 9.17
C VAL A 140 4.03 36.22 8.99
N GLU A 141 3.51 36.75 10.09
CA GLU A 141 2.77 38.00 10.09
C GLU A 141 3.76 39.04 9.60
N GLU A 142 3.62 39.43 8.34
CA GLU A 142 4.48 40.40 7.69
C GLU A 142 4.21 41.71 8.41
N GLU A 143 5.11 42.06 9.34
CA GLU A 143 5.00 43.27 10.16
C GLU A 143 5.03 44.45 9.19
N LEU A 144 3.84 45.01 8.92
CA LEU A 144 3.70 46.15 8.02
C LEU A 144 4.69 47.23 8.48
N PRO A 145 5.44 47.87 7.57
CA PRO A 145 6.42 48.87 7.95
C PRO A 145 5.74 49.94 8.82
N SER A 146 6.17 50.03 10.08
CA SER A 146 5.67 51.03 11.01
C SER A 146 6.05 52.42 10.50
N LEU A 147 5.12 53.37 10.55
CA LEU A 147 5.39 54.78 10.19
C LEU A 147 6.48 55.42 11.06
N ASP A 148 6.75 54.83 12.23
CA ASP A 148 7.76 55.28 13.19
C ASP A 148 9.20 54.85 12.83
N ASN A 149 9.37 53.93 11.87
CA ASN A 149 10.68 53.51 11.39
C ASN A 149 10.64 53.22 9.88
N PRO A 150 10.59 54.28 9.04
CA PRO A 150 10.59 54.11 7.60
C PRO A 150 11.92 53.47 7.14
N PRO A 151 11.89 52.58 6.13
CA PRO A 151 13.11 52.01 5.57
C PRO A 151 14.02 53.14 5.07
N PRO A 152 15.35 53.02 5.23
CA PRO A 152 16.28 54.04 4.76
C PRO A 152 16.10 54.21 3.26
N ILE A 153 15.70 55.42 2.84
CA ILE A 153 15.74 55.79 1.44
C ILE A 153 17.23 55.86 1.08
N GLY A 154 17.65 54.92 0.23
CA GLY A 154 19.05 54.62 -0.06
C GLY A 154 19.91 55.85 -0.37
N GLY A 155 21.16 55.77 0.10
CA GLY A 155 22.28 56.56 -0.41
C GLY A 155 23.10 55.74 -1.40
#